data_AF-A0AAX6MZ19-F1
#
_entry.id   AF-A0AAX6MZ19-F1
#
_cell.length_a   1.000
_cell.length_b   1.000
_cell.length_c   1.000
_cell.angle_alpha   90.00
_cell.angle_beta   90.00
_cell.angle_gamma   90.00
#
_symmetry.space_group_name_H-M   'P 1'
#
loop_
_entity.id
_entity.type
_entity.pdbx_description
1 polymer ?
#
loop_
_entity_poly.entity_id
_entity_poly.type
_entity_poly.pdbx_seq_one_letter_code
_entity_poly.pdbx_strand_id
1 'polypeptide(L)'
;MSESRPVLIYAELLSRIQGVSVGCELYTPSTSDTRATISSDGWFFTIRHGGIETSIRLPGQVVSVGQLPIQGVGKKQLSCRLPLASSSERYALSTTGDQPVPWSATDLLPESPITCRSCRATIVKPGVIKVWKDLPSENWAEMMEFWHCHKPHDHGHKHDHGHSSKAYGANSSISAQDGVGFVDLSSFLLSETNISASTITKDAAPLVPQNEPEDRSEAHEDTKSHLFQPENMSISCASCKSQLGILSDQGSAVTLFKWQVYVDEQIPRGPDNCPNLFHWISSILLATMARSGCSKSILLPMKLKGNPAQIVSQTNGASQSLLNIWVFNNISFSSTGEERSPIKAVKVFYRIVSQDEANKLLDSMVSDVQDITLPADAINKVKDILDSNNQLLPQSDRQFKEWKVSLLEKWEGKDG
;
A
#
# COMPACT_ATOMS: atom_id res chain seq x y z
N MET A 1 22.94 34.35 20.23
CA MET A 1 22.85 32.97 20.74
C MET A 1 22.35 32.12 19.58
N SER A 2 23.17 31.25 19.01
CA SER A 2 22.72 30.34 17.96
C SER A 2 21.76 29.33 18.58
N GLU A 3 20.50 29.30 18.16
CA GLU A 3 19.56 28.24 18.53
C GLU A 3 20.20 26.88 18.22
N SER A 4 20.54 26.14 19.26
CA SER A 4 21.07 24.80 19.16
C SER A 4 19.90 23.86 18.86
N ARG A 5 19.89 23.25 17.68
CA ARG A 5 18.83 22.33 17.23
C ARG A 5 19.35 20.88 17.20
N PRO A 6 18.51 19.88 17.47
CA PRO A 6 18.90 18.48 17.36
C PRO A 6 19.30 18.14 15.92
N VAL A 7 20.28 17.25 15.78
CA VAL A 7 20.76 16.79 14.48
C VAL A 7 19.74 15.81 13.90
N LEU A 8 19.37 15.98 12.63
CA LEU A 8 18.60 14.93 11.94
C LEU A 8 19.56 13.78 11.63
N ILE A 9 19.29 12.60 12.18
CA ILE A 9 20.05 11.38 11.90
C ILE A 9 19.12 10.40 11.21
N TYR A 10 19.57 9.81 10.11
CA TYR A 10 18.91 8.72 9.41
C TYR A 10 19.89 7.56 9.26
N ALA A 11 19.46 6.35 9.59
CA ALA A 11 20.23 5.14 9.41
C ALA A 11 19.40 4.09 8.68
N GLU A 12 19.96 3.42 7.67
CA GLU A 12 19.30 2.31 6.98
C GLU A 12 20.19 1.07 6.94
N LEU A 13 19.59 -0.09 7.21
CA LEU A 13 20.23 -1.38 7.11
C LEU A 13 20.25 -1.82 5.64
N LEU A 14 21.46 -2.05 5.13
CA LEU A 14 21.70 -2.55 3.78
C LEU A 14 22.14 -4.01 3.85
N SER A 15 21.18 -4.91 4.06
CA SER A 15 21.41 -6.34 4.31
C SER A 15 22.28 -7.02 3.24
N ARG A 16 22.08 -6.69 1.95
CA ARG A 16 22.86 -7.28 0.84
C ARG A 16 24.36 -6.98 0.89
N ILE A 17 24.73 -5.81 1.42
CA ILE A 17 26.14 -5.38 1.51
C ILE A 17 26.64 -5.37 2.96
N GLN A 18 25.89 -5.99 3.87
CA GLN A 18 26.25 -6.24 5.27
C GLN A 18 26.75 -4.98 6.02
N GLY A 19 26.02 -3.87 5.87
CA GLY A 19 26.35 -2.62 6.54
C GLY A 19 25.13 -1.77 6.87
N VAL A 20 25.32 -0.83 7.79
CA VAL A 20 24.37 0.25 8.08
C VAL A 20 24.91 1.54 7.48
N SER A 21 24.10 2.19 6.65
CA SER A 21 24.40 3.53 6.13
C SER A 21 23.82 4.56 7.09
N VAL A 22 24.62 5.53 7.53
CA VAL A 22 24.17 6.62 8.40
C VAL A 22 24.40 7.96 7.69
N GLY A 23 23.34 8.76 7.58
CA GLY A 23 23.38 10.15 7.14
C GLY A 23 22.98 11.08 8.29
N CYS A 24 23.66 12.21 8.41
CA CYS A 24 23.35 13.25 9.38
C CYS A 24 23.24 14.61 8.69
N GLU A 25 22.25 15.39 9.09
CA GLU A 25 22.05 16.78 8.68
C GLU A 25 22.18 17.70 9.89
N LEU A 26 23.26 18.47 9.90
CA LEU A 26 23.60 19.45 10.92
C LEU A 26 22.98 20.81 10.59
N TYR A 27 22.52 21.50 11.62
CA TYR A 27 21.97 22.86 11.46
C TYR A 27 23.06 23.88 11.05
N THR A 28 24.26 23.74 11.61
CA THR A 28 25.44 24.54 11.27
C THR A 28 26.56 23.65 10.72
N PRO A 29 27.54 24.21 9.97
CA PRO A 29 28.65 23.42 9.46
C PRO A 29 29.43 22.72 10.58
N SER A 30 29.91 21.51 10.31
CA SER A 30 30.73 20.72 11.22
C SER A 30 31.97 21.51 11.70
N THR A 31 32.30 21.36 12.98
CA THR A 31 33.44 22.03 13.61
C THR A 31 34.42 20.99 14.16
N SER A 32 35.51 21.47 14.74
CA SER A 32 36.44 20.62 15.49
C SER A 32 35.85 20.02 16.77
N ASP A 33 34.64 20.39 17.19
CA ASP A 33 33.90 19.75 18.31
C ASP A 33 32.91 18.69 17.83
N THR A 34 32.58 18.65 16.53
CA THR A 34 31.65 17.64 16.01
C THR A 34 32.27 16.25 16.14
N ARG A 35 31.59 15.32 16.83
CA ARG A 35 32.05 13.95 17.05
C ARG A 35 30.92 12.96 16.86
N ALA A 36 31.25 11.81 16.27
CA ALA A 36 30.33 10.70 16.09
C ALA A 36 30.96 9.44 16.71
N THR A 37 30.16 8.72 17.48
CA THR A 37 30.58 7.57 18.27
C THR A 37 29.56 6.46 18.16
N ILE A 38 30.04 5.23 18.28
CA ILE A 38 29.22 4.03 18.37
C ILE A 38 29.34 3.49 19.80
N SER A 39 28.20 3.14 20.37
CA SER A 39 28.11 2.41 21.65
C SER A 39 28.93 1.10 21.64
N SER A 40 29.32 0.64 22.81
CA SER A 40 30.09 -0.60 22.96
C SER A 40 29.32 -1.84 22.50
N ASP A 41 27.98 -1.83 22.61
CA ASP A 41 27.10 -2.90 22.14
C ASP A 41 26.83 -2.85 20.62
N GLY A 42 27.24 -1.77 19.94
CA GLY A 42 27.06 -1.60 18.50
C GLY A 42 25.64 -1.28 18.06
N TRP A 43 24.73 -0.92 18.96
CA TRP A 43 23.31 -0.67 18.65
C TRP A 43 22.93 0.80 18.62
N PHE A 44 23.73 1.68 19.18
CA PHE A 44 23.47 3.12 19.21
C PHE A 44 24.55 3.91 18.49
N PHE A 45 24.10 4.79 17.61
CA PHE A 45 24.92 5.83 17.00
C PHE A 45 24.61 7.15 17.67
N THR A 46 25.65 7.89 18.04
CA THR A 46 25.53 9.16 18.73
C THR A 46 26.39 10.20 18.05
N ILE A 47 25.80 11.37 17.76
CA ILE A 47 26.51 12.53 17.25
C ILE A 47 26.41 13.68 18.25
N ARG A 48 27.56 14.28 18.54
CA ARG A 48 27.68 15.51 19.33
C ARG A 48 28.04 16.66 18.41
N HIS A 49 27.25 17.73 18.44
CA HIS A 49 27.45 18.91 17.63
C HIS A 49 26.88 20.16 18.32
N GLY A 50 27.70 21.21 18.47
CA GLY A 50 27.26 22.47 19.06
C GLY A 50 26.77 22.33 20.50
N GLY A 51 27.40 21.42 21.28
CA GLY A 51 27.01 21.11 22.65
C GLY A 51 25.77 20.23 22.80
N ILE A 52 25.07 19.89 21.71
CA ILE A 52 23.95 18.94 21.73
C ILE A 52 24.45 17.55 21.36
N GLU A 53 23.97 16.57 22.10
CA GLU A 53 24.13 15.16 21.80
C GLU A 53 22.80 14.60 21.27
N THR A 54 22.85 13.88 20.16
CA THR A 54 21.69 13.23 19.56
C THR A 54 22.04 11.78 19.26
N SER A 55 21.18 10.87 19.69
CA SER A 55 21.42 9.44 19.62
C SER A 55 20.23 8.71 19.01
N ILE A 56 20.49 7.68 18.21
CA ILE A 56 19.47 6.79 17.67
C ILE A 56 19.89 5.32 17.83
N ARG A 57 18.91 4.45 18.01
CA ARG A 57 19.11 3.01 17.87
C ARG A 57 19.26 2.66 16.38
N LEU A 58 20.31 1.95 16.02
CA LEU A 58 20.60 1.50 14.66
C LEU A 58 19.71 0.32 14.26
N PRO A 59 19.36 0.20 12.96
CA PRO A 59 18.55 -0.90 12.45
C PRO A 59 19.30 -2.25 12.36
N GLY A 60 20.59 -2.28 12.70
CA GLY A 60 21.40 -3.48 12.78
C GLY A 60 22.63 -3.26 13.66
N GLN A 61 23.17 -4.34 14.23
CA GLN A 61 24.32 -4.28 15.12
C GLN A 61 25.59 -4.08 14.29
N VAL A 62 26.32 -2.99 14.55
CA VAL A 62 27.56 -2.66 13.84
C VAL A 62 28.79 -3.01 14.68
N VAL A 63 29.93 -3.20 14.01
CA VAL A 63 31.21 -3.33 14.70
C VAL A 63 31.44 -2.07 15.53
N SER A 64 31.73 -2.23 16.82
CA SER A 64 32.03 -1.09 17.67
C SER A 64 33.35 -0.47 17.22
N VAL A 65 33.26 0.77 16.73
CA VAL A 65 34.41 1.62 16.41
C VAL A 65 34.25 2.85 17.30
N GLY A 66 35.10 2.98 18.33
CA GLY A 66 34.87 3.94 19.42
C GLY A 66 34.62 5.38 18.93
N GLN A 67 35.39 5.86 17.96
CA GLN A 67 35.15 7.15 17.31
C GLN A 67 35.21 7.01 15.80
N LEU A 68 34.20 7.55 15.11
CA LEU A 68 34.14 7.53 13.66
C LEU A 68 34.86 8.77 13.08
N PRO A 69 35.68 8.60 12.02
CA PRO A 69 36.29 9.73 11.35
C PRO A 69 35.21 10.52 10.60
N ILE A 70 34.81 11.67 11.15
CA ILE A 70 33.92 12.59 10.43
C ILE A 70 34.72 13.24 9.31
N GLN A 71 34.44 12.85 8.07
CA GLN A 71 35.10 13.43 6.90
C GLN A 71 34.53 14.81 6.57
N GLY A 72 35.35 15.85 6.77
CA GLY A 72 35.07 17.20 6.29
C GLY A 72 34.58 18.14 7.39
N VAL A 73 35.49 18.97 7.88
CA VAL A 73 35.15 20.19 8.62
C VAL A 73 34.44 21.16 7.66
N GLY A 74 33.46 21.91 8.15
CA GLY A 74 32.72 22.89 7.35
C GLY A 74 31.58 22.32 6.50
N LYS A 75 31.21 21.04 6.67
CA LYS A 75 30.06 20.44 5.98
C LYS A 75 28.84 20.37 6.90
N LYS A 76 27.65 20.65 6.37
CA LYS A 76 26.38 20.44 7.08
C LYS A 76 25.85 19.01 6.95
N GLN A 77 26.26 18.29 5.91
CA GLN A 77 25.84 16.92 5.66
C GLN A 77 27.02 16.01 5.90
N LEU A 78 26.81 14.99 6.74
CA LEU A 78 27.79 13.98 7.06
C LEU A 78 27.21 12.62 6.72
N SER A 79 28.04 11.72 6.21
CA SER A 79 27.62 10.34 5.96
C SER A 79 28.75 9.38 6.29
N CYS A 80 28.39 8.21 6.78
CA CYS A 80 29.32 7.11 7.00
C CYS A 80 28.63 5.77 6.78
N ARG A 81 29.43 4.74 6.50
CA ARG A 81 28.96 3.37 6.38
C ARG A 81 29.65 2.53 7.45
N LEU A 82 28.85 1.80 8.20
CA LEU A 82 29.28 1.02 9.35
C LEU A 82 29.15 -0.48 9.01
N PRO A 83 30.22 -1.27 9.14
CA PRO A 83 30.13 -2.71 8.91
C PRO A 83 29.33 -3.39 10.02
N LEU A 84 28.54 -4.42 9.68
CA LEU A 84 27.82 -5.22 10.68
C LEU A 84 28.77 -6.05 11.55
N ALA A 85 28.46 -6.20 12.84
CA ALA A 85 29.30 -6.88 13.83
C ALA A 85 29.47 -8.39 13.57
N SER A 86 28.52 -9.03 12.90
CA SER A 86 28.57 -10.42 12.42
C SER A 86 27.34 -10.69 11.53
N SER A 87 27.46 -11.65 10.60
CA SER A 87 26.36 -12.10 9.75
C SER A 87 25.31 -12.86 10.56
N SER A 88 24.55 -12.16 11.39
CA SER A 88 23.45 -12.78 12.13
C SER A 88 22.39 -13.23 11.11
N GLU A 89 21.99 -14.51 11.16
CA GLU A 89 20.87 -15.06 10.37
C GLU A 89 19.58 -14.25 10.54
N ARG A 90 19.50 -13.41 11.58
CA ARG A 90 18.46 -12.40 11.84
C ARG A 90 18.29 -11.35 10.72
N TYR A 91 19.26 -11.19 9.84
CA TYR A 91 19.19 -10.25 8.70
C TYR A 91 18.94 -10.95 7.36
N ALA A 92 18.48 -12.22 7.39
CA ALA A 92 18.17 -13.00 6.21
C ALA A 92 17.36 -12.18 5.19
N LEU A 93 17.71 -12.32 3.91
CA LEU A 93 16.92 -11.74 2.83
C LEU A 93 15.50 -12.28 2.95
N SER A 94 14.56 -11.43 3.37
CA SER A 94 13.15 -11.77 3.30
C SER A 94 12.83 -12.01 1.83
N THR A 95 12.55 -13.26 1.48
CA THR A 95 12.09 -13.65 0.15
C THR A 95 10.81 -12.89 -0.15
N THR A 96 10.69 -12.36 -1.37
CA THR A 96 9.56 -11.54 -1.81
C THR A 96 8.20 -12.23 -1.65
N GLY A 97 8.17 -13.55 -1.52
CA GLY A 97 6.94 -14.36 -1.38
C GLY A 97 6.41 -14.55 0.05
N ASP A 98 7.16 -14.19 1.11
CA ASP A 98 6.74 -14.45 2.51
C ASP A 98 6.64 -13.14 3.31
N GLN A 99 6.04 -12.11 2.69
CA GLN A 99 5.81 -10.84 3.37
C GLN A 99 4.54 -10.95 4.22
N PRO A 100 4.60 -10.68 5.53
CA PRO A 100 3.41 -10.69 6.36
C PRO A 100 2.45 -9.59 5.88
N VAL A 101 1.21 -9.98 5.59
CA VAL A 101 0.14 -9.05 5.26
C VAL A 101 -0.74 -8.83 6.48
N PRO A 102 -1.29 -7.63 6.67
CA PRO A 102 -2.23 -7.41 7.76
C PRO A 102 -3.56 -8.13 7.50
N TRP A 103 -4.15 -8.66 8.56
CA TRP A 103 -5.44 -9.37 8.58
C TRP A 103 -5.61 -10.42 7.48
N SER A 104 -4.97 -11.57 7.64
CA SER A 104 -5.43 -12.82 6.99
C SER A 104 -6.73 -13.32 7.63
N ALA A 105 -7.44 -14.23 6.98
CA ALA A 105 -8.63 -14.86 7.54
C ALA A 105 -8.37 -15.51 8.91
N THR A 106 -7.15 -16.03 9.13
CA THR A 106 -6.76 -16.65 10.40
C THR A 106 -6.49 -15.65 11.53
N ASP A 107 -6.29 -14.37 11.20
CA ASP A 107 -6.10 -13.33 12.18
C ASP A 107 -7.43 -12.81 12.74
N LEU A 108 -8.50 -12.93 11.97
CA LEU A 108 -9.80 -12.32 12.28
C LEU A 108 -10.64 -13.23 13.17
N LEU A 109 -11.32 -12.62 14.14
CA LEU A 109 -12.23 -13.30 15.04
C LEU A 109 -13.59 -13.50 14.35
N PRO A 110 -14.06 -14.76 14.18
CA PRO A 110 -15.42 -15.01 13.70
C PRO A 110 -16.47 -14.42 14.63
N GLU A 111 -17.64 -14.11 14.08
CA GLU A 111 -18.80 -13.53 14.78
C GLU A 111 -18.57 -12.15 15.41
N SER A 112 -17.38 -11.56 15.25
CA SER A 112 -17.10 -10.18 15.64
C SER A 112 -17.85 -9.17 14.73
N PRO A 113 -18.22 -8.00 15.26
CA PRO A 113 -18.80 -6.95 14.44
C PRO A 113 -17.75 -6.31 13.53
N ILE A 114 -18.20 -5.80 12.37
CA ILE A 114 -17.39 -4.90 11.54
C ILE A 114 -17.86 -3.48 11.83
N THR A 115 -16.96 -2.60 12.28
CA THR A 115 -17.29 -1.21 12.63
C THR A 115 -16.55 -0.21 11.76
N CYS A 116 -17.15 0.95 11.51
CA CYS A 116 -16.49 2.05 10.82
C CYS A 116 -15.28 2.53 11.61
N ARG A 117 -14.13 2.69 10.94
CA ARG A 117 -12.91 3.16 11.60
C ARG A 117 -13.05 4.57 12.19
N SER A 118 -13.74 5.45 11.49
CA SER A 118 -13.82 6.88 11.85
C SER A 118 -14.80 7.18 12.99
N CYS A 119 -15.91 6.43 13.10
CA CYS A 119 -16.98 6.73 14.08
C CYS A 119 -17.47 5.52 14.88
N ARG A 120 -16.91 4.33 14.66
CA ARG A 120 -17.29 3.06 15.31
C ARG A 120 -18.72 2.60 15.07
N ALA A 121 -19.46 3.21 14.14
CA ALA A 121 -20.77 2.73 13.73
C ALA A 121 -20.68 1.27 13.24
N THR A 122 -21.57 0.40 13.74
CA THR A 122 -21.62 -1.02 13.37
C THR A 122 -22.13 -1.19 11.95
N ILE A 123 -21.26 -1.59 11.04
CA ILE A 123 -21.57 -1.83 9.62
C ILE A 123 -22.11 -3.26 9.43
N VAL A 124 -21.48 -4.22 10.10
CA VAL A 124 -21.94 -5.61 10.19
C VAL A 124 -22.13 -5.97 11.66
N LYS A 125 -23.31 -6.51 11.98
CA LYS A 125 -23.68 -6.89 13.35
C LYS A 125 -22.85 -8.10 13.81
N PRO A 126 -22.61 -8.24 15.12
CA PRO A 126 -21.99 -9.45 15.66
C PRO A 126 -22.85 -10.69 15.31
N GLY A 127 -22.20 -11.84 15.14
CA GLY A 127 -22.82 -13.11 14.77
C GLY A 127 -23.19 -13.28 13.29
N VAL A 128 -23.06 -12.23 12.47
CA VAL A 128 -23.41 -12.31 11.04
C VAL A 128 -22.33 -13.05 10.25
N ILE A 129 -21.06 -12.65 10.38
CA ILE A 129 -19.94 -13.30 9.71
C ILE A 129 -19.47 -14.48 10.55
N LYS A 130 -19.76 -15.70 10.10
CA LYS A 130 -19.47 -16.95 10.83
C LYS A 130 -18.09 -17.50 10.51
N VAL A 131 -17.55 -17.19 9.33
CA VAL A 131 -16.27 -17.70 8.87
C VAL A 131 -15.57 -16.69 7.98
N TRP A 132 -14.26 -16.55 8.18
CA TRP A 132 -13.38 -15.78 7.31
C TRP A 132 -12.63 -16.73 6.37
N LYS A 133 -12.47 -16.34 5.10
CA LYS A 133 -11.72 -17.11 4.09
C LYS A 133 -10.87 -16.17 3.26
N ASP A 134 -9.58 -16.46 3.12
CA ASP A 134 -8.74 -15.69 2.20
C ASP A 134 -9.16 -15.96 0.76
N LEU A 135 -9.29 -14.89 -0.03
CA LEU A 135 -9.47 -15.01 -1.47
C LEU A 135 -8.14 -15.47 -2.09
N PRO A 136 -8.19 -16.34 -3.11
CA PRO A 136 -7.02 -16.54 -3.96
C PRO A 136 -6.66 -15.19 -4.60
N SER A 137 -5.37 -14.97 -4.87
CA SER A 137 -4.90 -13.74 -5.52
C SER A 137 -5.74 -13.41 -6.76
N GLU A 138 -6.03 -12.12 -6.98
CA GLU A 138 -7.02 -11.59 -7.94
C GLU A 138 -6.91 -12.12 -9.39
N ASN A 139 -5.78 -12.71 -9.80
CA ASN A 139 -5.56 -13.30 -11.13
C ASN A 139 -5.24 -14.81 -11.10
N TRP A 140 -5.51 -15.51 -9.98
CA TRP A 140 -5.22 -16.94 -9.87
C TRP A 140 -6.02 -17.76 -10.89
N ALA A 141 -7.28 -17.37 -11.13
CA ALA A 141 -8.15 -18.02 -12.11
C ALA A 141 -7.63 -17.87 -13.55
N GLU A 142 -7.04 -16.72 -13.89
CA GLU A 142 -6.39 -16.48 -15.19
C GLU A 142 -5.06 -17.27 -15.29
N MET A 143 -4.29 -17.34 -14.20
CA MET A 143 -3.04 -18.10 -14.14
C MET A 143 -3.26 -19.61 -14.32
N MET A 144 -4.43 -20.11 -13.89
CA MET A 144 -4.84 -21.51 -14.11
C MET A 144 -5.11 -21.85 -15.58
N GLU A 145 -5.45 -20.88 -16.44
CA GLU A 145 -5.62 -21.13 -17.88
C GLU A 145 -4.29 -21.41 -18.58
N PHE A 146 -3.19 -20.84 -18.08
CA PHE A 146 -1.84 -21.06 -18.61
C PHE A 146 -1.16 -22.34 -18.10
N TRP A 147 -1.77 -23.03 -17.12
CA TRP A 147 -1.23 -24.26 -16.54
C TRP A 147 -1.65 -25.55 -17.26
N HIS A 148 -2.64 -25.47 -18.14
CA HIS A 148 -3.10 -26.62 -18.90
C HIS A 148 -2.45 -26.63 -20.29
N CYS A 149 -1.61 -27.64 -20.58
CA CYS A 149 -1.11 -27.84 -21.95
C CYS A 149 -2.25 -28.10 -22.96
N HIS A 150 -3.40 -28.61 -22.47
CA HIS A 150 -4.66 -28.70 -23.21
C HIS A 150 -5.84 -28.47 -22.26
N LYS A 151 -6.79 -27.61 -22.65
CA LYS A 151 -8.06 -27.47 -21.94
C LYS A 151 -8.78 -28.83 -21.96
N PRO A 152 -9.25 -29.36 -20.82
CA PRO A 152 -9.96 -30.64 -20.80
C PRO A 152 -11.10 -30.59 -21.82
N HIS A 153 -11.04 -31.45 -22.84
CA HIS A 153 -12.16 -31.58 -23.76
C HIS A 153 -13.31 -32.21 -22.99
N ASP A 154 -14.47 -31.54 -23.03
CA ASP A 154 -15.72 -32.09 -22.57
C ASP A 154 -16.15 -33.16 -23.60
N HIS A 155 -15.52 -34.32 -23.54
CA HIS A 155 -15.96 -35.47 -24.31
C HIS A 155 -17.27 -35.92 -23.68
N GLY A 156 -18.37 -35.54 -24.33
CA GLY A 156 -19.76 -35.79 -23.93
C GLY A 156 -20.11 -37.28 -23.79
N HIS A 157 -19.55 -37.92 -22.77
CA HIS A 157 -20.02 -39.19 -22.27
C HIS A 157 -20.87 -38.92 -21.04
N LYS A 158 -22.18 -38.99 -21.25
CA LYS A 158 -23.16 -39.21 -20.19
C LYS A 158 -22.78 -40.48 -19.45
N HIS A 159 -22.02 -40.33 -18.36
CA HIS A 159 -22.06 -41.28 -17.26
C HIS A 159 -22.46 -40.53 -16.01
N ASP A 160 -23.54 -41.06 -15.45
CA ASP A 160 -24.23 -40.66 -14.24
C ASP A 160 -23.29 -40.71 -13.02
N HIS A 161 -23.63 -39.89 -12.03
CA HIS A 161 -23.08 -39.80 -10.67
C HIS A 161 -21.78 -38.99 -10.47
N GLY A 162 -21.97 -37.71 -10.12
CA GLY A 162 -21.35 -37.19 -8.89
C GLY A 162 -20.08 -36.33 -8.95
N HIS A 163 -19.72 -35.67 -10.08
CA HIS A 163 -18.50 -34.84 -10.10
C HIS A 163 -18.56 -33.57 -11.00
N SER A 164 -19.69 -32.87 -11.06
CA SER A 164 -19.78 -31.55 -11.75
C SER A 164 -19.36 -30.35 -10.87
N SER A 165 -18.54 -30.55 -9.83
CA SER A 165 -18.16 -29.52 -8.84
C SER A 165 -16.72 -29.02 -8.94
N LYS A 166 -16.05 -29.23 -10.08
CA LYS A 166 -14.65 -28.80 -10.26
C LYS A 166 -14.57 -27.38 -10.81
N ALA A 167 -14.82 -26.41 -9.94
CA ALA A 167 -14.67 -24.97 -10.16
C ALA A 167 -13.19 -24.54 -10.31
N TYR A 168 -12.52 -24.96 -11.39
CA TYR A 168 -11.09 -24.69 -11.63
C TYR A 168 -10.79 -23.96 -12.96
N GLY A 169 -11.81 -23.41 -13.63
CA GLY A 169 -11.61 -22.63 -14.87
C GLY A 169 -11.70 -21.12 -14.62
N ALA A 170 -11.23 -20.28 -15.54
CA ALA A 170 -11.40 -18.82 -15.43
C ALA A 170 -12.86 -18.34 -15.30
N ASN A 171 -13.83 -19.23 -15.58
CA ASN A 171 -15.26 -18.98 -15.44
C ASN A 171 -15.79 -19.24 -14.00
N SER A 172 -14.98 -19.79 -13.08
CA SER A 172 -15.39 -19.90 -11.67
C SER A 172 -15.08 -18.59 -10.94
N SER A 173 -16.01 -17.64 -10.99
CA SER A 173 -15.93 -16.44 -10.16
C SER A 173 -16.29 -16.78 -8.71
N ILE A 174 -15.47 -16.31 -7.77
CA ILE A 174 -15.84 -16.37 -6.34
C ILE A 174 -16.87 -15.29 -6.10
N SER A 175 -18.09 -15.70 -5.76
CA SER A 175 -19.19 -14.80 -5.41
C SER A 175 -19.28 -14.62 -3.90
N ALA A 176 -19.80 -13.46 -3.49
CA ALA A 176 -20.11 -13.19 -2.09
C ALA A 176 -21.14 -14.21 -1.55
N GLN A 177 -20.93 -14.69 -0.33
CA GLN A 177 -21.79 -15.68 0.32
C GLN A 177 -22.29 -15.15 1.65
N ASP A 178 -23.54 -15.46 1.97
CA ASP A 178 -24.16 -15.07 3.25
C ASP A 178 -23.38 -15.68 4.43
N GLY A 179 -23.00 -14.82 5.37
CA GLY A 179 -22.27 -15.21 6.59
C GLY A 179 -20.80 -15.61 6.39
N VAL A 180 -20.25 -15.41 5.18
CA VAL A 180 -18.83 -15.62 4.87
C VAL A 180 -18.15 -14.29 4.59
N GLY A 181 -17.07 -14.01 5.32
CA GLY A 181 -16.20 -12.88 5.05
C GLY A 181 -15.02 -13.30 4.18
N PHE A 182 -15.02 -12.91 2.92
CA PHE A 182 -13.89 -13.16 2.03
C PHE A 182 -12.83 -12.06 2.22
N VAL A 183 -11.57 -12.46 2.39
CA VAL A 183 -10.45 -11.58 2.74
C VAL A 183 -9.54 -11.44 1.53
N ASP A 184 -9.53 -10.27 0.91
CA ASP A 184 -8.54 -9.88 -0.09
C ASP A 184 -7.35 -9.17 0.59
N LEU A 185 -6.28 -8.87 -0.14
CA LEU A 185 -5.14 -8.08 0.33
C LEU A 185 -5.56 -6.73 0.92
N SER A 186 -6.51 -6.05 0.28
CA SER A 186 -6.85 -4.66 0.58
C SER A 186 -8.28 -4.47 1.12
N SER A 187 -9.10 -5.51 0.99
CA SER A 187 -10.54 -5.41 1.18
C SER A 187 -11.18 -6.67 1.78
N PHE A 188 -12.42 -6.52 2.21
CA PHE A 188 -13.32 -7.62 2.56
C PHE A 188 -14.46 -7.68 1.56
N LEU A 189 -14.68 -8.85 0.95
CA LEU A 189 -15.82 -9.11 0.08
C LEU A 189 -16.93 -9.81 0.89
N LEU A 190 -18.09 -9.16 0.97
CA LEU A 190 -19.22 -9.57 1.81
C LEU A 190 -20.51 -9.61 0.98
N SER A 191 -21.48 -10.43 1.40
CA SER A 191 -22.83 -10.33 0.85
C SER A 191 -23.47 -9.01 1.28
N GLU A 192 -24.15 -8.33 0.36
CA GLU A 192 -24.92 -7.11 0.68
C GLU A 192 -25.92 -7.33 1.81
N THR A 193 -26.50 -8.54 1.91
CA THR A 193 -27.44 -8.92 2.97
C THR A 193 -26.82 -8.94 4.37
N ASN A 194 -25.49 -9.01 4.48
CA ASN A 194 -24.76 -8.96 5.75
C ASN A 194 -24.55 -7.54 6.27
N ILE A 195 -24.78 -6.53 5.42
CA ILE A 195 -24.56 -5.13 5.75
C ILE A 195 -25.84 -4.53 6.33
N SER A 196 -25.71 -3.78 7.42
CA SER A 196 -26.84 -3.05 7.98
C SER A 196 -27.18 -1.85 7.09
N ALA A 197 -28.22 -1.97 6.26
CA ALA A 197 -28.58 -0.98 5.25
C ALA A 197 -28.75 0.45 5.81
N SER A 198 -29.25 0.62 7.03
CA SER A 198 -29.40 1.93 7.69
C SER A 198 -28.09 2.60 8.11
N THR A 199 -26.97 1.86 8.05
CA THR A 199 -25.64 2.32 8.53
C THR A 199 -24.73 2.74 7.39
N ILE A 200 -25.16 2.51 6.14
CA ILE A 200 -24.46 2.92 4.94
C ILE A 200 -25.35 3.84 4.08
N THR A 201 -24.73 4.71 3.32
CA THR A 201 -25.36 5.43 2.20
C THR A 201 -24.71 4.94 0.93
N LYS A 202 -25.54 4.69 -0.09
CA LYS A 202 -25.07 4.39 -1.42
C LYS A 202 -25.10 5.68 -2.23
N ASP A 203 -23.96 6.12 -2.72
CA ASP A 203 -23.87 7.35 -3.50
C ASP A 203 -24.02 7.02 -4.99
N ALA A 204 -25.23 7.17 -5.54
CA ALA A 204 -25.43 7.35 -6.97
C ALA A 204 -25.47 8.85 -7.18
N ALA A 205 -24.58 9.40 -8.00
CA ALA A 205 -24.78 10.78 -8.41
C ALA A 205 -26.15 10.91 -9.11
N PRO A 206 -26.88 12.02 -8.91
CA PRO A 206 -28.13 12.24 -9.63
C PRO A 206 -27.83 12.23 -11.13
N LEU A 207 -28.52 11.36 -11.87
CA LEU A 207 -28.57 11.42 -13.32
C LEU A 207 -29.14 12.79 -13.68
N VAL A 208 -28.31 13.71 -14.15
CA VAL A 208 -28.81 14.90 -14.85
C VAL A 208 -29.46 14.36 -16.13
N PRO A 209 -30.77 14.62 -16.37
CA PRO A 209 -31.38 14.25 -17.63
C PRO A 209 -30.66 15.02 -18.74
N GLN A 210 -29.84 14.32 -19.52
CA GLN A 210 -29.38 14.86 -20.79
C GLN A 210 -30.58 14.84 -21.72
N ASN A 211 -31.17 16.00 -21.95
CA ASN A 211 -32.05 16.21 -23.08
C ASN A 211 -31.17 16.10 -24.34
N GLU A 212 -31.05 14.89 -24.88
CA GLU A 212 -30.53 14.67 -26.23
C GLU A 212 -31.50 15.33 -27.22
N PRO A 213 -31.04 16.21 -28.12
CA PRO A 213 -31.85 16.66 -29.24
C PRO A 213 -32.04 15.48 -30.19
N GLU A 214 -33.29 15.10 -30.43
CA GLU A 214 -33.67 14.19 -31.51
C GLU A 214 -33.22 14.80 -32.84
N ASP A 215 -32.08 14.35 -33.38
CA ASP A 215 -31.82 14.48 -34.80
C ASP A 215 -31.54 13.12 -35.42
N ARG A 216 -32.32 12.85 -36.45
CA ARG A 216 -32.56 11.54 -37.05
C ARG A 216 -31.74 11.49 -38.32
N SER A 217 -30.67 10.72 -38.34
CA SER A 217 -30.09 10.26 -39.61
C SER A 217 -29.53 8.84 -39.47
N GLU A 218 -30.15 7.95 -40.23
CA GLU A 218 -29.78 6.55 -40.40
C GLU A 218 -28.61 6.45 -41.38
N ALA A 219 -27.53 5.75 -41.00
CA ALA A 219 -26.75 4.81 -41.83
C ALA A 219 -25.33 4.63 -41.26
N HIS A 220 -25.08 3.49 -40.60
CA HIS A 220 -24.03 2.51 -40.94
C HIS A 220 -23.80 1.54 -39.76
N GLU A 221 -24.01 0.25 -40.04
CA GLU A 221 -23.70 -0.89 -39.17
C GLU A 221 -22.17 -1.07 -38.99
N ASP A 222 -21.82 -1.80 -37.93
CA ASP A 222 -20.50 -2.29 -37.53
C ASP A 222 -19.53 -1.32 -36.84
N THR A 223 -19.79 -1.05 -35.55
CA THR A 223 -18.76 -1.04 -34.48
C THR A 223 -19.44 -1.23 -33.12
N LYS A 224 -19.61 -2.47 -32.66
CA LYS A 224 -19.88 -2.73 -31.22
C LYS A 224 -18.59 -2.46 -30.43
N SER A 225 -18.31 -1.19 -30.16
CA SER A 225 -17.40 -0.84 -29.08
C SER A 225 -18.02 -1.33 -27.77
N HIS A 226 -17.37 -2.28 -27.11
CA HIS A 226 -17.68 -2.69 -25.74
C HIS A 226 -17.47 -1.48 -24.82
N LEU A 227 -18.47 -0.61 -24.73
CA LEU A 227 -18.57 0.42 -23.70
C LEU A 227 -18.90 -0.28 -22.38
N PHE A 228 -17.88 -0.82 -21.72
CA PHE A 228 -17.98 -1.29 -20.33
C PHE A 228 -18.34 -0.08 -19.45
N GLN A 229 -19.63 0.06 -19.14
CA GLN A 229 -20.14 1.05 -18.20
C GLN A 229 -19.58 0.74 -16.80
N PRO A 230 -19.21 1.74 -15.98
CA PRO A 230 -18.67 1.47 -14.64
C PRO A 230 -19.74 0.80 -13.77
N GLU A 231 -19.45 -0.36 -13.21
CA GLU A 231 -20.43 -1.23 -12.53
C GLU A 231 -20.46 -1.06 -11.00
N ASN A 232 -19.64 -0.16 -10.46
CA ASN A 232 -19.40 -0.04 -9.03
C ASN A 232 -19.95 1.27 -8.46
N MET A 233 -20.72 1.18 -7.37
CA MET A 233 -21.28 2.31 -6.64
C MET A 233 -20.51 2.52 -5.34
N SER A 234 -20.24 3.78 -4.97
CA SER A 234 -19.57 4.06 -3.69
C SER A 234 -20.52 3.78 -2.53
N ILE A 235 -19.99 3.17 -1.47
CA ILE A 235 -20.70 3.08 -0.19
C ILE A 235 -19.95 3.86 0.89
N SER A 236 -20.71 4.65 1.65
CA SER A 236 -20.20 5.56 2.66
C SER A 236 -20.90 5.30 3.99
N CYS A 237 -20.25 5.59 5.12
CA CYS A 237 -20.88 5.45 6.43
C CYS A 237 -22.01 6.47 6.59
N ALA A 238 -23.21 6.04 6.96
CA ALA A 238 -24.34 6.94 7.13
C ALA A 238 -24.11 7.99 8.25
N SER A 239 -23.33 7.62 9.28
CA SER A 239 -23.05 8.47 10.44
C SER A 239 -21.99 9.54 10.17
N CYS A 240 -20.81 9.16 9.67
CA CYS A 240 -19.68 10.09 9.49
C CYS A 240 -19.33 10.43 8.04
N LYS A 241 -20.04 9.84 7.06
CA LYS A 241 -19.84 10.03 5.61
C LYS A 241 -18.50 9.53 5.06
N SER A 242 -17.67 8.86 5.87
CA SER A 242 -16.43 8.23 5.40
C SER A 242 -16.74 7.18 4.34
N GLN A 243 -16.05 7.20 3.21
CA GLN A 243 -16.16 6.15 2.20
C GLN A 243 -15.65 4.83 2.78
N LEU A 244 -16.50 3.81 2.79
CA LEU A 244 -16.19 2.50 3.38
C LEU A 244 -15.75 1.49 2.32
N GLY A 245 -16.22 1.62 1.08
CA GLY A 245 -16.10 0.56 0.10
C GLY A 245 -16.83 0.82 -1.21
N ILE A 246 -17.05 -0.25 -1.96
CA ILE A 246 -17.83 -0.27 -3.20
C ILE A 246 -18.89 -1.37 -3.17
N LEU A 247 -20.00 -1.13 -3.85
CA LEU A 247 -21.03 -2.12 -4.16
C LEU A 247 -20.92 -2.46 -5.64
N SER A 248 -20.81 -3.75 -5.97
CA SER A 248 -20.81 -4.23 -7.37
C SER A 248 -22.21 -4.66 -7.78
N ASP A 249 -22.68 -4.14 -8.91
CA ASP A 249 -24.04 -4.40 -9.41
C ASP A 249 -24.22 -5.82 -9.96
N GLN A 250 -23.15 -6.52 -10.33
CA GLN A 250 -23.22 -7.85 -10.95
C GLN A 250 -23.40 -9.02 -9.96
N GLY A 251 -23.46 -8.78 -8.64
CA GLY A 251 -23.48 -9.91 -7.69
C GLY A 251 -23.94 -9.65 -6.26
N SER A 252 -24.68 -8.56 -5.98
CA SER A 252 -25.08 -8.19 -4.60
C SER A 252 -23.94 -8.30 -3.59
N ALA A 253 -22.76 -7.81 -4.01
CA ALA A 253 -21.51 -7.97 -3.30
C ALA A 253 -20.98 -6.61 -2.87
N VAL A 254 -20.59 -6.53 -1.60
CA VAL A 254 -20.03 -5.33 -0.99
C VAL A 254 -18.56 -5.57 -0.68
N THR A 255 -17.70 -4.71 -1.21
CA THR A 255 -16.27 -4.71 -0.94
C THR A 255 -15.95 -3.58 0.03
N LEU A 256 -15.63 -3.90 1.28
CA LEU A 256 -15.21 -2.92 2.30
C LEU A 256 -13.69 -2.80 2.31
N PHE A 257 -13.16 -1.57 2.31
CA PHE A 257 -11.72 -1.35 2.44
C PHE A 257 -11.25 -1.59 3.86
N LYS A 258 -10.21 -2.42 4.03
CA LYS A 258 -9.73 -2.81 5.37
C LYS A 258 -9.27 -1.62 6.21
N TRP A 259 -8.65 -0.61 5.60
CA TRP A 259 -8.24 0.61 6.30
C TRP A 259 -9.42 1.53 6.71
N GLN A 260 -10.65 1.27 6.25
CA GLN A 260 -11.83 2.06 6.59
C GLN A 260 -12.69 1.43 7.69
N VAL A 261 -12.35 0.22 8.12
CA VAL A 261 -13.10 -0.53 9.13
C VAL A 261 -12.19 -1.07 10.24
N TYR A 262 -12.83 -1.53 11.32
CA TYR A 262 -12.24 -2.37 12.35
C TYR A 262 -12.98 -3.70 12.41
N VAL A 263 -12.20 -4.76 12.61
CA VAL A 263 -12.65 -6.12 12.89
C VAL A 263 -11.79 -6.61 14.06
N ASP A 264 -12.39 -7.38 14.98
CA ASP A 264 -11.63 -7.92 16.10
C ASP A 264 -10.70 -9.04 15.62
N GLU A 265 -9.48 -9.07 16.17
CA GLU A 265 -8.49 -10.12 15.90
C GLU A 265 -8.58 -11.23 16.96
N GLN A 266 -8.28 -12.47 16.56
CA GLN A 266 -8.20 -13.60 17.49
C GLN A 266 -7.16 -13.38 18.59
N ILE A 267 -6.08 -12.69 18.25
CA ILE A 267 -5.06 -12.25 19.19
C ILE A 267 -5.13 -10.72 19.23
N PRO A 268 -5.74 -10.13 20.27
CA PRO A 268 -5.84 -8.69 20.39
C PRO A 268 -4.44 -8.06 20.39
N ARG A 269 -4.18 -7.20 19.42
CA ARG A 269 -2.97 -6.36 19.41
C ARG A 269 -3.28 -5.05 20.13
N GLY A 270 -2.27 -4.45 20.75
CA GLY A 270 -2.41 -3.13 21.36
C GLY A 270 -2.89 -2.08 20.34
N PRO A 271 -3.47 -0.95 20.79
CA PRO A 271 -4.02 0.07 19.91
C PRO A 271 -3.01 0.62 18.89
N ASP A 272 -1.73 0.67 19.25
CA ASP A 272 -0.63 1.16 18.41
C ASP A 272 -0.25 0.18 17.28
N ASN A 273 -0.73 -1.07 17.35
CA ASN A 273 -0.44 -2.13 16.39
C ASN A 273 -1.61 -2.40 15.44
N CYS A 274 -2.55 -1.46 15.27
CA CYS A 274 -3.59 -1.59 14.24
C CYS A 274 -3.03 -1.28 12.83
N PRO A 275 -3.34 -2.09 11.80
CA PRO A 275 -2.91 -1.78 10.43
C PRO A 275 -3.47 -0.44 9.94
N ASN A 276 -2.61 0.50 9.51
CA ASN A 276 -2.99 1.76 8.89
C ASN A 276 -2.91 1.66 7.35
N LEU A 277 -3.30 2.72 6.63
CA LEU A 277 -3.27 2.77 5.16
C LEU A 277 -1.90 2.37 4.57
N PHE A 278 -0.79 2.76 5.19
CA PHE A 278 0.57 2.51 4.66
C PHE A 278 0.94 1.04 4.72
N HIS A 279 0.51 0.33 5.77
CA HIS A 279 0.67 -1.12 5.85
C HIS A 279 -0.04 -1.82 4.69
N TRP A 280 -1.23 -1.33 4.30
CA TRP A 280 -1.96 -1.87 3.15
C TRP A 280 -1.28 -1.52 1.83
N ILE A 281 -0.86 -0.27 1.65
CA ILE A 281 -0.23 0.19 0.40
C ILE A 281 1.13 -0.50 0.19
N SER A 282 1.95 -0.64 1.23
CA SER A 282 3.20 -1.38 1.14
C SER A 282 2.94 -2.86 0.80
N SER A 283 1.93 -3.48 1.41
CA SER A 283 1.52 -4.85 1.09
C SER A 283 1.06 -5.00 -0.36
N ILE A 284 0.23 -4.07 -0.86
CA ILE A 284 -0.25 -4.05 -2.25
C ILE A 284 0.92 -3.92 -3.23
N LEU A 285 1.82 -2.95 -3.01
CA LEU A 285 2.98 -2.74 -3.87
C LEU A 285 3.90 -3.97 -3.90
N LEU A 286 4.18 -4.58 -2.74
CA LEU A 286 5.01 -5.76 -2.64
C LEU A 286 4.36 -6.99 -3.29
N ALA A 287 3.06 -7.21 -3.08
CA ALA A 287 2.33 -8.29 -3.71
C ALA A 287 2.25 -8.11 -5.24
N THR A 288 2.02 -6.89 -5.72
CA THR A 288 2.03 -6.57 -7.15
C THR A 288 3.40 -6.83 -7.75
N MET A 289 4.49 -6.40 -7.09
CA MET A 289 5.85 -6.68 -7.55
C MET A 289 6.17 -8.18 -7.55
N ALA A 290 5.76 -8.92 -6.52
CA ALA A 290 5.98 -10.38 -6.46
C ALA A 290 5.22 -11.14 -7.55
N ARG A 291 4.00 -10.68 -7.90
CA ARG A 291 3.13 -11.28 -8.93
C ARG A 291 3.58 -10.94 -10.35
N SER A 292 3.86 -9.67 -10.62
CA SER A 292 4.13 -9.18 -11.99
C SER A 292 5.61 -9.14 -12.35
N GLY A 293 6.51 -9.12 -11.35
CA GLY A 293 7.92 -8.79 -11.53
C GLY A 293 8.18 -7.29 -11.78
N CYS A 294 7.13 -6.47 -11.89
CA CYS A 294 7.24 -5.03 -12.10
C CYS A 294 7.42 -4.30 -10.77
N SER A 295 8.47 -3.49 -10.67
CA SER A 295 8.74 -2.70 -9.45
C SER A 295 8.07 -1.32 -9.46
N LYS A 296 7.48 -0.91 -10.59
CA LYS A 296 6.82 0.38 -10.74
C LYS A 296 5.31 0.22 -10.88
N SER A 297 4.58 1.20 -10.38
CA SER A 297 3.12 1.22 -10.46
C SER A 297 2.56 2.63 -10.62
N ILE A 298 1.50 2.77 -11.40
CA ILE A 298 0.65 3.96 -11.44
C ILE A 298 -0.56 3.73 -10.54
N LEU A 299 -0.77 4.61 -9.56
CA LEU A 299 -1.99 4.58 -8.76
C LEU A 299 -3.12 5.28 -9.52
N LEU A 300 -4.14 4.52 -9.91
CA LEU A 300 -5.31 5.01 -10.63
C LEU A 300 -6.51 5.15 -9.70
N PRO A 301 -7.29 6.24 -9.80
CA PRO A 301 -8.52 6.36 -9.05
C PRO A 301 -9.57 5.36 -9.56
N MET A 302 -10.28 4.72 -8.64
CA MET A 302 -11.42 3.86 -8.94
C MET A 302 -12.48 4.59 -9.77
N LYS A 303 -12.98 3.94 -10.83
CA LYS A 303 -14.12 4.40 -11.62
C LYS A 303 -15.42 4.02 -10.90
N LEU A 304 -16.24 5.01 -10.52
CA LEU A 304 -17.48 4.81 -9.78
C LEU A 304 -18.68 5.36 -10.57
N LYS A 305 -19.85 4.71 -10.45
CA LYS A 305 -21.11 5.16 -11.06
C LYS A 305 -21.45 6.58 -10.62
N GLY A 306 -21.81 7.42 -11.59
CA GLY A 306 -22.17 8.83 -11.33
C GLY A 306 -20.98 9.74 -11.04
N ASN A 307 -19.76 9.20 -10.97
CA ASN A 307 -18.53 9.97 -10.93
C ASN A 307 -17.79 9.70 -12.26
N PRO A 308 -18.23 10.30 -13.40
CA PRO A 308 -17.44 10.26 -14.62
C PRO A 308 -16.10 10.86 -14.23
N ALA A 309 -15.08 10.00 -14.15
CA ALA A 309 -13.74 10.24 -13.66
C ALA A 309 -13.45 11.74 -13.52
N GLN A 310 -13.46 12.28 -12.30
CA GLN A 310 -13.02 13.64 -12.00
C GLN A 310 -13.05 14.55 -13.25
N ILE A 311 -14.24 14.94 -13.70
CA ILE A 311 -14.39 16.27 -14.29
C ILE A 311 -14.18 17.23 -13.11
N VAL A 312 -12.95 17.28 -12.58
CA VAL A 312 -12.44 18.50 -12.00
C VAL A 312 -12.37 19.42 -13.19
N SER A 313 -13.47 20.14 -13.35
CA SER A 313 -13.67 21.31 -14.15
C SER A 313 -12.61 21.52 -15.24
N GLN A 314 -13.02 21.32 -16.50
CA GLN A 314 -12.46 22.07 -17.64
C GLN A 314 -12.70 23.60 -17.49
N THR A 315 -12.76 24.13 -16.27
CA THR A 315 -12.79 25.57 -16.02
C THR A 315 -11.42 26.13 -15.72
N ASN A 316 -10.34 25.33 -15.68
CA ASN A 316 -8.95 25.81 -15.71
C ASN A 316 -7.96 24.68 -16.06
N GLY A 317 -7.89 24.21 -17.31
CA GLY A 317 -6.72 23.55 -17.95
C GLY A 317 -5.85 22.51 -17.19
N ALA A 318 -6.27 21.97 -16.05
CA ALA A 318 -5.42 21.16 -15.19
C ALA A 318 -5.62 19.68 -15.53
N SER A 319 -4.66 19.11 -16.25
CA SER A 319 -4.61 17.67 -16.50
C SER A 319 -4.59 16.89 -15.18
N GLN A 320 -5.37 15.80 -15.09
CA GLN A 320 -5.38 14.92 -13.93
C GLN A 320 -3.96 14.39 -13.69
N SER A 321 -3.48 14.56 -12.46
CA SER A 321 -2.13 14.19 -12.06
C SER A 321 -2.15 12.88 -11.29
N LEU A 322 -1.41 11.88 -11.76
CA LEU A 322 -1.36 10.54 -11.19
C LEU A 322 -0.06 10.30 -10.43
N LEU A 323 -0.11 9.41 -9.45
CA LEU A 323 1.05 9.07 -8.64
C LEU A 323 1.75 7.84 -9.24
N ASN A 324 2.98 8.04 -9.70
CA ASN A 324 3.87 6.97 -10.16
C ASN A 324 4.82 6.61 -9.02
N ILE A 325 4.80 5.35 -8.57
CA ILE A 325 5.59 4.83 -7.46
C ILE A 325 6.49 3.70 -7.95
N TRP A 326 7.73 3.71 -7.51
CA TRP A 326 8.73 2.69 -7.77
C TRP A 326 9.23 2.11 -6.44
N VAL A 327 8.99 0.82 -6.23
CA VAL A 327 9.56 0.03 -5.12
C VAL A 327 11.05 -0.19 -5.37
N PHE A 328 11.90 0.45 -4.58
CA PHE A 328 13.35 0.36 -4.74
C PHE A 328 13.96 -0.75 -3.88
N ASN A 329 13.62 -0.80 -2.59
CA ASN A 329 14.19 -1.81 -1.69
C ASN A 329 13.35 -2.02 -0.42
N ASN A 330 13.47 -3.20 0.19
CA ASN A 330 12.98 -3.48 1.54
C ASN A 330 14.11 -3.20 2.54
N ILE A 331 13.86 -2.32 3.51
CA ILE A 331 14.87 -1.88 4.47
C ILE A 331 14.33 -1.90 5.90
N SER A 332 15.24 -1.91 6.87
CA SER A 332 14.97 -1.43 8.22
C SER A 332 15.69 -0.11 8.38
N PHE A 333 15.00 0.91 8.90
CA PHE A 333 15.59 2.22 9.09
C PHE A 333 15.33 2.76 10.49
N SER A 334 16.13 3.74 10.88
CA SER A 334 15.94 4.56 12.06
C SER A 334 16.09 6.02 11.69
N SER A 335 15.27 6.90 12.25
CA SER A 335 15.41 8.34 12.09
C SER A 335 15.14 9.05 13.41
N THR A 336 15.84 10.15 13.70
CA THR A 336 15.46 11.04 14.81
C THR A 336 14.08 11.68 14.61
N GLY A 337 13.55 11.66 13.37
CA GLY A 337 12.19 12.09 13.06
C GLY A 337 11.11 11.03 13.29
N GLU A 338 11.47 9.82 13.75
CA GLU A 338 10.54 8.71 13.96
C GLU A 338 10.86 7.99 15.28
N GLU A 339 10.03 8.22 16.29
CA GLU A 339 10.24 7.74 17.66
C GLU A 339 10.17 6.21 17.79
N ARG A 340 9.43 5.54 16.91
CA ARG A 340 9.28 4.08 16.92
C ARG A 340 10.44 3.34 16.25
N SER A 341 11.48 4.06 15.83
CA SER A 341 12.67 3.49 15.22
C SER A 341 13.32 2.38 16.09
N PRO A 342 13.84 1.29 15.50
CA PRO A 342 13.89 0.99 14.06
C PRO A 342 12.56 0.45 13.52
N ILE A 343 12.25 0.78 12.26
CA ILE A 343 11.04 0.36 11.54
C ILE A 343 11.41 -0.40 10.27
N LYS A 344 10.71 -1.51 9.97
CA LYS A 344 10.75 -2.13 8.63
C LYS A 344 9.89 -1.35 7.65
N ALA A 345 10.46 -0.99 6.52
CA ALA A 345 9.80 -0.19 5.50
C ALA A 345 10.20 -0.61 4.09
N VAL A 346 9.39 -0.18 3.13
CA VAL A 346 9.70 -0.19 1.72
C VAL A 346 10.22 1.20 1.36
N LYS A 347 11.47 1.27 0.90
CA LYS A 347 12.03 2.48 0.29
C LYS A 347 11.45 2.61 -1.10
N VAL A 348 10.71 3.69 -1.33
CA VAL A 348 10.04 3.96 -2.61
C VAL A 348 10.53 5.26 -3.21
N PHE A 349 10.58 5.29 -4.54
CA PHE A 349 10.74 6.50 -5.31
C PHE A 349 9.38 6.88 -5.89
N TYR A 350 9.01 8.15 -5.88
CA TYR A 350 7.71 8.57 -6.39
C TYR A 350 7.80 9.90 -7.12
N ARG A 351 6.90 10.07 -8.08
CA ARG A 351 6.71 11.32 -8.83
C ARG A 351 5.27 11.45 -9.28
N ILE A 352 4.91 12.66 -9.66
CA ILE A 352 3.60 12.96 -10.23
C ILE A 352 3.73 12.98 -11.75
N VAL A 353 2.82 12.32 -12.45
CA VAL A 353 2.77 12.23 -13.92
C VAL A 353 1.42 12.70 -14.45
N SER A 354 1.37 13.15 -15.70
CA SER A 354 0.09 13.44 -16.35
C SER A 354 -0.64 12.15 -16.75
N GLN A 355 -1.95 12.25 -17.00
CA GLN A 355 -2.72 11.12 -17.54
C GLN A 355 -2.13 10.58 -18.86
N ASP A 356 -1.71 11.45 -19.77
CA ASP A 356 -1.12 11.03 -21.05
C ASP A 356 0.19 10.28 -20.87
N GLU A 357 1.02 10.73 -19.91
CA GLU A 357 2.26 10.04 -19.58
C GLU A 357 1.97 8.68 -18.93
N ALA A 358 1.01 8.61 -18.02
CA ALA A 358 0.59 7.35 -17.39
C ALA A 358 0.08 6.34 -18.43
N ASN A 359 -0.78 6.77 -19.37
CA ASN A 359 -1.28 5.90 -20.44
C ASN A 359 -0.12 5.37 -21.30
N LYS A 360 0.83 6.23 -21.70
CA LYS A 360 2.03 5.80 -22.44
C LYS A 360 2.88 4.79 -21.66
N LEU A 361 3.00 4.97 -20.35
CA LEU A 361 3.73 4.04 -19.48
C LEU A 361 3.02 2.70 -19.34
N LEU A 362 1.68 2.67 -19.34
CA LEU A 362 0.89 1.44 -19.20
C LEU A 362 0.73 0.69 -20.53
N ASP A 363 0.60 1.40 -21.65
CA ASP A 363 0.39 0.79 -22.99
C ASP A 363 1.69 0.27 -23.63
N SER A 364 2.85 0.68 -23.10
CA SER A 364 4.14 0.28 -23.63
C SER A 364 4.45 -1.18 -23.29
N MET A 365 4.57 -2.03 -24.32
CA MET A 365 4.87 -3.47 -24.18
C MET A 365 6.23 -3.79 -23.51
N VAL A 366 7.11 -2.80 -23.37
CA VAL A 366 8.44 -2.95 -22.75
C VAL A 366 8.48 -2.27 -21.37
N SER A 367 7.38 -1.69 -20.92
CA SER A 367 7.30 -0.96 -19.66
C SER A 367 7.27 -1.91 -18.46
N ASP A 368 7.98 -1.55 -17.39
CA ASP A 368 8.00 -2.25 -16.11
C ASP A 368 6.99 -1.68 -15.10
N VAL A 369 5.87 -1.16 -15.61
CA VAL A 369 4.87 -0.39 -14.87
C VAL A 369 3.52 -1.12 -14.88
N GLN A 370 2.92 -1.27 -13.71
CA GLN A 370 1.58 -1.84 -13.53
C GLN A 370 0.59 -0.78 -13.05
N ASP A 371 -0.71 -0.99 -13.23
CA ASP A 371 -1.73 -0.16 -12.59
C ASP A 371 -2.18 -0.75 -11.25
N ILE A 372 -2.48 0.14 -10.30
CA ILE A 372 -3.09 -0.22 -9.02
C ILE A 372 -4.27 0.73 -8.82
N THR A 373 -5.46 0.16 -8.70
CA THR A 373 -6.69 0.95 -8.60
C THR A 373 -7.09 1.13 -7.12
N LEU A 374 -7.25 2.39 -6.69
CA LEU A 374 -7.56 2.77 -5.30
C LEU A 374 -8.59 3.90 -5.23
N PRO A 375 -9.28 4.09 -4.09
CA PRO A 375 -10.08 5.29 -3.86
C PRO A 375 -9.22 6.57 -3.99
N ALA A 376 -9.76 7.61 -4.63
CA ALA A 376 -9.03 8.86 -4.85
C ALA A 376 -8.54 9.51 -3.55
N ASP A 377 -9.35 9.47 -2.48
CA ASP A 377 -8.96 9.94 -1.14
C ASP A 377 -7.75 9.17 -0.57
N ALA A 378 -7.69 7.85 -0.81
CA ALA A 378 -6.56 7.04 -0.39
C ALA A 378 -5.27 7.42 -1.16
N ILE A 379 -5.36 7.67 -2.47
CA ILE A 379 -4.22 8.12 -3.29
C ILE A 379 -3.68 9.47 -2.78
N ASN A 380 -4.57 10.41 -2.46
CA ASN A 380 -4.17 11.71 -1.91
C ASN A 380 -3.49 11.57 -0.55
N LYS A 381 -4.05 10.77 0.37
CA LYS A 381 -3.43 10.47 1.67
C LYS A 381 -2.06 9.80 1.53
N VAL A 382 -1.90 8.91 0.55
CA VAL A 382 -0.61 8.30 0.23
C VAL A 382 0.39 9.36 -0.20
N LYS A 383 0.01 10.27 -1.11
CA LYS A 383 0.88 11.36 -1.56
C LYS A 383 1.32 12.25 -0.40
N ASP A 384 0.39 12.70 0.44
CA ASP A 384 0.68 13.60 1.56
C ASP A 384 1.67 12.98 2.55
N ILE A 385 1.53 11.68 2.80
CA ILE A 385 2.43 10.97 3.72
C ILE A 385 3.75 10.59 3.06
N LEU A 386 3.79 10.30 1.76
CA LEU A 386 5.06 10.18 1.04
C LEU A 386 5.87 11.49 1.14
N ASP A 387 5.19 12.63 0.99
CA ASP A 387 5.79 13.96 1.13
C ASP A 387 6.25 14.26 2.57
N SER A 388 5.50 13.80 3.57
CA SER A 388 5.86 13.93 4.98
C SER A 388 7.06 13.04 5.35
N ASN A 389 7.03 11.76 4.97
CA ASN A 389 8.09 10.79 5.24
C ASN A 389 9.38 11.09 4.46
N ASN A 390 9.31 11.84 3.36
CA ASN A 390 10.49 12.39 2.70
C ASN A 390 11.33 13.27 3.65
N GLN A 391 10.73 13.90 4.67
CA GLN A 391 11.45 14.72 5.65
C GLN A 391 12.25 13.89 6.67
N LEU A 392 11.99 12.59 6.80
CA LEU A 392 12.76 11.68 7.66
C LEU A 392 14.18 11.45 7.14
N LEU A 393 14.40 11.72 5.85
CA LEU A 393 15.67 11.60 5.15
C LEU A 393 16.45 12.91 5.22
N PRO A 394 17.80 12.85 5.27
CA PRO A 394 18.65 14.02 5.09
C PRO A 394 18.38 14.67 3.72
N GLN A 395 18.53 15.99 3.63
CA GLN A 395 18.19 16.75 2.41
C GLN A 395 18.84 16.19 1.13
N SER A 396 20.08 15.69 1.21
CA SER A 396 20.79 15.08 0.07
C SER A 396 20.10 13.83 -0.50
N ASP A 397 19.33 13.13 0.33
CA ASP A 397 18.81 11.79 0.04
C ASP A 397 17.31 11.85 -0.33
N ARG A 398 16.72 13.04 -0.32
CA ARG A 398 15.28 13.27 -0.58
C ARG A 398 14.89 13.16 -2.04
N GLN A 399 15.85 13.23 -2.96
CA GLN A 399 15.61 13.19 -4.40
C GLN A 399 16.65 12.32 -5.10
N PHE A 400 16.19 11.60 -6.12
CA PHE A 400 17.02 10.83 -7.03
C PHE A 400 16.58 11.16 -8.46
N LYS A 401 17.34 12.03 -9.13
CA LYS A 401 16.96 12.62 -10.42
C LYS A 401 15.57 13.29 -10.32
N GLU A 402 14.62 12.91 -11.18
CA GLU A 402 13.24 13.40 -11.18
C GLU A 402 12.35 12.79 -10.10
N TRP A 403 12.84 11.81 -9.34
CA TRP A 403 12.07 11.10 -8.33
C TRP A 403 12.30 11.67 -6.94
N LYS A 404 11.24 11.79 -6.16
CA LYS A 404 11.33 11.98 -4.71
C LYS A 404 11.49 10.63 -4.02
N VAL A 405 12.20 10.59 -2.89
CA VAL A 405 12.45 9.36 -2.12
C VAL A 405 11.60 9.37 -0.87
N SER A 406 10.95 8.27 -0.53
CA SER A 406 10.20 8.15 0.72
C SER A 406 10.22 6.73 1.27
N LEU A 407 9.61 6.57 2.43
CA LEU A 407 9.59 5.35 3.22
C LEU A 407 8.13 5.00 3.50
N LEU A 408 7.73 3.78 3.13
CA LEU A 408 6.42 3.24 3.44
C LEU A 408 6.58 2.15 4.48
N GLU A 409 6.02 2.36 5.67
CA GLU A 409 6.04 1.37 6.73
C GLU A 409 5.44 0.05 6.26
N LYS A 410 6.12 -1.05 6.60
CA LYS A 410 5.68 -2.40 6.29
C LYS A 410 5.04 -3.00 7.53
N TRP A 411 3.98 -3.77 7.30
CA TRP A 411 3.40 -4.56 8.37
C TRP A 411 4.41 -5.59 8.91
N GLU A 412 4.44 -5.71 10.24
CA GLU A 412 5.19 -6.77 10.91
C GLU A 412 4.19 -7.80 11.46
N GLY A 413 4.40 -9.07 11.09
CA GLY A 413 3.52 -10.18 11.48
C GLY A 413 3.54 -10.46 12.99
N LYS A 414 2.97 -11.60 13.38
CA LYS A 414 2.86 -12.01 14.80
C LYS A 414 4.22 -12.22 15.50
N ASP A 415 5.31 -12.37 14.73
CA ASP A 415 6.68 -12.59 15.22
C ASP A 415 7.61 -11.37 15.02
N GLY A 416 7.02 -10.18 14.77
CA GLY A 416 7.71 -8.92 14.47
C GLY A 416 8.41 -8.25 15.64
#